data_AF-A0A9X5UPT2-F1
#
_entry.id   AF-A0A9X5UPT2-F1
#
_cell.length_a   1.000
_cell.length_b   1.000
_cell.length_c   1.000
_cell.angle_alpha   90.00
_cell.angle_beta   90.00
_cell.angle_gamma   90.00
#
_symmetry.space_group_name_H-M   'P 1'
#
loop_
_entity.id
_entity.type
_entity.pdbx_description
1 polymer ?
#
loop_
_entity_poly.entity_id
_entity_poly.type
_entity_poly.pdbx_seq_one_letter_code
_entity_poly.pdbx_strand_id
1 'polypeptide(L)'
;MNMNVIAQVKTSSDERPRDAVRVRRAGWLLALSPVLFVAWVAAVVATMSGSGVSQAADLTRDQLDAIRLGWLVAWPLYGVAVIGGAAGLAALNRYLRAGRLTVASRAALGLAVAAVVVCAVLHEVALGFTEPRLGDNGAYNVSLVFSYLAVWAMTLAVILTGLAARSTGVLRRTGLVVAVCAAVLLVLDLVTRALPPWFVAFYLLAFGIGLLRRPVLSGA
;
A
#
# COMPACT_ATOMS: atom_id res chain seq x y z
N MET A 1 -58.71 -3.64 10.04
CA MET A 1 -58.06 -2.35 9.72
C MET A 1 -56.56 -2.60 9.67
N ASN A 2 -56.03 -2.80 8.46
CA ASN A 2 -54.64 -3.23 8.19
C ASN A 2 -53.73 -1.99 8.10
N MET A 3 -52.86 -1.79 9.08
CA MET A 3 -51.96 -0.63 9.14
C MET A 3 -50.47 -0.99 9.25
N ASN A 4 -50.06 -2.21 8.90
CA ASN A 4 -48.67 -2.68 9.09
C ASN A 4 -47.89 -3.05 7.82
N VAL A 5 -48.43 -2.83 6.61
CA VAL A 5 -47.76 -3.27 5.37
C VAL A 5 -46.92 -2.17 4.69
N ILE A 6 -47.04 -0.89 5.11
CA ILE A 6 -46.41 0.23 4.38
C ILE A 6 -44.99 0.57 4.87
N ALA A 7 -44.57 0.08 6.04
CA ALA A 7 -43.28 0.45 6.64
C ALA A 7 -42.05 -0.32 6.11
N GLN A 8 -42.23 -1.43 5.38
CA GLN A 8 -41.11 -2.31 4.99
C GLN A 8 -40.52 -2.08 3.59
N VAL A 9 -41.09 -1.19 2.78
CA VAL A 9 -40.64 -0.98 1.38
C VAL A 9 -39.63 0.17 1.24
N LYS A 10 -39.45 1.01 2.28
CA LYS A 10 -38.70 2.28 2.14
C LYS A 10 -37.21 2.24 2.52
N THR A 11 -36.67 1.12 3.00
CA THR A 11 -35.26 1.04 3.45
C THR A 11 -34.28 0.42 2.44
N SER A 12 -34.75 -0.31 1.42
CA SER A 12 -33.85 -1.03 0.49
C SER A 12 -33.33 -0.20 -0.70
N SER A 13 -33.88 1.00 -0.92
CA SER A 13 -33.52 1.86 -2.07
C SER A 13 -32.40 2.84 -1.76
N ASP A 14 -32.14 3.19 -0.49
CA ASP A 14 -31.18 4.23 -0.08
C ASP A 14 -29.79 3.66 0.31
N GLU A 15 -29.67 2.35 0.55
CA GLU A 15 -28.38 1.69 0.85
C GLU A 15 -27.56 1.38 -0.42
N ARG A 16 -28.22 1.03 -1.53
CA ARG A 16 -27.57 0.65 -2.81
C ARG A 16 -26.70 1.77 -3.42
N PRO A 17 -27.11 3.05 -3.44
CA PRO A 17 -26.29 4.13 -3.96
C PRO A 17 -25.02 4.33 -3.13
N ARG A 18 -25.12 4.17 -1.80
CA ARG A 18 -24.02 4.38 -0.87
C ARG A 18 -22.94 3.32 -1.04
N ASP A 19 -23.32 2.06 -1.22
CA ASP A 19 -22.39 0.96 -1.44
C ASP A 19 -21.67 1.05 -2.80
N ALA A 20 -22.39 1.45 -3.86
CA ALA A 20 -21.79 1.67 -5.18
C ALA A 20 -20.72 2.79 -5.17
N VAL A 21 -21.01 3.92 -4.52
CA VAL A 21 -20.07 5.04 -4.37
C VAL A 21 -18.85 4.61 -3.56
N ARG A 22 -19.08 3.87 -2.48
CA ARG A 22 -18.06 3.32 -1.58
C ARG A 22 -17.10 2.36 -2.28
N VAL A 23 -17.62 1.43 -3.08
CA VAL A 23 -16.82 0.50 -3.91
C VAL A 23 -16.03 1.25 -4.98
N ARG A 24 -16.64 2.23 -5.68
CA ARG A 24 -15.92 3.07 -6.65
C ARG A 24 -14.80 3.88 -6.02
N ARG A 25 -15.00 4.45 -4.83
CA ARG A 25 -13.94 5.16 -4.10
C ARG A 25 -12.76 4.24 -3.78
N ALA A 26 -13.02 3.03 -3.29
CA ALA A 26 -11.97 2.04 -3.06
C ALA A 26 -11.25 1.67 -4.37
N GLY A 27 -12.01 1.47 -5.45
CA GLY A 27 -11.46 1.23 -6.78
C GLY A 27 -10.52 2.32 -7.27
N TRP A 28 -10.91 3.60 -7.12
CA TRP A 28 -10.08 4.74 -7.49
C TRP A 28 -8.83 4.90 -6.63
N LEU A 29 -8.95 4.73 -5.30
CA LEU A 29 -7.78 4.78 -4.40
C LEU A 29 -6.72 3.74 -4.78
N LEU A 30 -7.18 2.53 -5.13
CA LEU A 30 -6.32 1.44 -5.56
C LEU A 30 -5.77 1.64 -6.99
N ALA A 31 -6.58 2.16 -7.90
CA ALA A 31 -6.15 2.41 -9.28
C ALA A 31 -5.16 3.57 -9.41
N LEU A 32 -5.24 4.56 -8.51
CA LEU A 32 -4.34 5.72 -8.49
C LEU A 32 -3.09 5.48 -7.65
N SER A 33 -3.00 4.41 -6.86
CA SER A 33 -1.82 4.15 -6.03
C SER A 33 -0.51 4.07 -6.81
N PRO A 34 -0.44 3.54 -8.06
CA PRO A 34 0.81 3.56 -8.83
C PRO A 34 1.34 4.97 -9.08
N VAL A 35 0.47 5.98 -9.19
CA VAL A 35 0.89 7.37 -9.38
C VAL A 35 1.71 7.84 -8.17
N LEU A 36 1.32 7.45 -6.95
CA LEU A 36 2.07 7.80 -5.73
C LEU A 36 3.44 7.12 -5.70
N PHE A 37 3.53 5.85 -6.11
CA PHE A 37 4.80 5.14 -6.21
C PHE A 37 5.70 5.71 -7.31
N VAL A 38 5.13 6.08 -8.46
CA VAL A 38 5.87 6.75 -9.54
C VAL A 38 6.39 8.12 -9.09
N ALA A 39 5.55 8.91 -8.39
CA ALA A 39 5.96 10.20 -7.83
C ALA A 39 7.11 10.03 -6.83
N TRP A 40 7.04 9.02 -5.95
CA TRP A 40 8.12 8.68 -5.05
C TRP A 40 9.41 8.30 -5.80
N VAL A 41 9.34 7.37 -6.75
CA VAL A 41 10.50 6.94 -7.54
C VAL A 41 11.12 8.12 -8.28
N ALA A 42 10.31 8.97 -8.90
CA ALA A 42 10.78 10.18 -9.58
C ALA A 42 11.49 11.13 -8.61
N ALA A 43 10.95 11.33 -7.40
CA ALA A 43 11.57 12.15 -6.37
C ALA A 43 12.91 11.57 -5.91
N VAL A 44 13.00 10.25 -5.69
CA VAL A 44 14.25 9.56 -5.32
C VAL A 44 15.29 9.72 -6.44
N VAL A 45 14.92 9.43 -7.69
CA VAL A 45 15.84 9.52 -8.84
C VAL A 45 16.35 10.96 -9.01
N ALA A 46 15.46 11.95 -8.95
CA ALA A 46 15.85 13.35 -9.03
C ALA A 46 16.81 13.74 -7.90
N THR A 47 16.51 13.33 -6.67
CA THR A 47 17.34 13.60 -5.47
C THR A 47 18.71 12.94 -5.58
N MET A 48 18.75 11.64 -5.89
CA MET A 48 19.98 10.85 -5.94
C MET A 48 20.84 11.18 -7.16
N SER A 49 20.27 11.68 -8.25
CA SER A 49 21.05 12.12 -9.42
C SER A 49 22.05 13.24 -9.08
N GLY A 50 21.74 14.06 -8.08
CA GLY A 50 22.59 15.17 -7.63
C GLY A 50 23.67 14.80 -6.62
N SER A 51 23.70 13.56 -6.10
CA SER A 51 24.62 13.17 -5.03
C SER A 51 25.96 12.62 -5.50
N GLY A 52 26.04 12.19 -6.77
CA GLY A 52 27.23 11.55 -7.34
C GLY A 52 27.48 10.11 -6.88
N VAL A 53 26.56 9.50 -6.12
CA VAL A 53 26.64 8.09 -5.68
C VAL A 53 25.42 7.30 -6.15
N SER A 54 25.63 6.00 -6.40
CA SER A 54 24.57 5.09 -6.87
C SER A 54 23.69 4.54 -5.75
N GLN A 55 24.19 4.55 -4.50
CA GLN A 55 23.46 4.08 -3.33
C GLN A 55 23.44 5.14 -2.23
N ALA A 56 22.29 5.28 -1.56
CA ALA A 56 22.14 6.19 -0.43
C ALA A 56 23.06 5.82 0.75
N ALA A 57 23.40 4.53 0.91
CA ALA A 57 24.33 4.08 1.94
C ALA A 57 25.75 4.69 1.79
N ASP A 58 26.14 5.10 0.59
CA ASP A 58 27.46 5.64 0.31
C ASP A 58 27.56 7.16 0.49
N LEU A 59 26.46 7.83 0.83
CA LEU A 59 26.43 9.28 1.00
C LEU A 59 27.31 9.72 2.17
N THR A 60 28.21 10.67 1.90
CA THR A 60 28.86 11.47 2.93
C THR A 60 27.93 12.56 3.44
N ARG A 61 28.29 13.21 4.55
CA ARG A 61 27.47 14.28 5.14
C ARG A 61 27.29 15.45 4.17
N ASP A 62 28.37 15.90 3.53
CA ASP A 62 28.32 17.00 2.56
C ASP A 62 27.43 16.67 1.34
N GLN A 63 27.46 15.42 0.88
CA GLN A 63 26.60 14.94 -0.21
C GLN A 63 25.12 14.90 0.21
N LEU A 64 24.84 14.45 1.44
CA LEU A 64 23.47 14.42 1.97
C LEU A 64 22.92 15.85 2.17
N ASP A 65 23.74 16.76 2.68
CA ASP A 65 23.36 18.17 2.85
C ASP A 65 23.06 18.84 1.52
N ALA A 66 23.81 18.53 0.46
CA ALA A 66 23.56 19.02 -0.89
C ALA A 66 22.20 18.58 -1.47
N ILE A 67 21.73 17.37 -1.12
CA ILE A 67 20.45 16.81 -1.61
C ILE A 67 19.33 16.87 -0.57
N ARG A 68 19.55 17.55 0.56
CA ARG A 68 18.70 17.47 1.76
C ARG A 68 17.22 17.77 1.50
N LEU A 69 16.93 18.79 0.69
CA LEU A 69 15.54 19.12 0.34
C LEU A 69 14.87 17.98 -0.43
N GLY A 70 15.56 17.37 -1.39
CA GLY A 70 15.05 16.23 -2.13
C GLY A 70 14.83 15.01 -1.23
N TRP A 71 15.75 14.77 -0.30
CA TRP A 71 15.66 13.70 0.69
C TRP A 71 14.39 13.84 1.57
N LEU A 72 14.17 15.05 2.10
CA LEU A 72 13.01 15.40 2.92
C LEU A 72 11.67 15.33 2.16
N VAL A 73 11.69 15.34 0.82
CA VAL A 73 10.49 15.17 0.00
C VAL A 73 10.28 13.72 -0.39
N ALA A 74 11.35 13.02 -0.81
CA ALA A 74 11.25 11.67 -1.34
C ALA A 74 10.76 10.65 -0.31
N TRP A 75 11.31 10.65 0.91
CA TRP A 75 10.94 9.65 1.91
C TRP A 75 9.52 9.81 2.47
N PRO A 76 9.00 11.03 2.70
CA PRO A 76 7.58 11.20 3.00
C PRO A 76 6.65 10.76 1.87
N LEU A 77 7.02 10.95 0.60
CA LEU A 77 6.23 10.45 -0.54
C LEU A 77 6.10 8.92 -0.52
N TYR A 78 7.16 8.20 -0.12
CA TYR A 78 7.08 6.75 0.11
C TYR A 78 6.04 6.40 1.18
N GLY A 79 6.07 7.10 2.32
CA GLY A 79 5.08 6.95 3.39
C GLY A 79 3.66 7.16 2.89
N VAL A 80 3.42 8.23 2.12
CA VAL A 80 2.12 8.54 1.51
C VAL A 80 1.68 7.44 0.55
N ALA A 81 2.58 6.90 -0.27
CA ALA A 81 2.27 5.81 -1.20
C ALA A 81 1.83 4.53 -0.46
N VAL A 82 2.55 4.13 0.60
CA VAL A 82 2.22 2.96 1.43
C VAL A 82 0.89 3.16 2.15
N ILE A 83 0.70 4.32 2.80
CA ILE A 83 -0.53 4.65 3.54
C ILE A 83 -1.73 4.72 2.60
N GLY A 84 -1.59 5.35 1.43
CA GLY A 84 -2.64 5.44 0.42
C GLY A 84 -3.07 4.07 -0.11
N GLY A 85 -2.09 3.21 -0.42
CA GLY A 85 -2.36 1.82 -0.81
C GLY A 85 -3.05 1.03 0.30
N ALA A 86 -2.59 1.19 1.55
CA ALA A 86 -3.18 0.53 2.71
C ALA A 86 -4.63 0.99 2.96
N ALA A 87 -4.91 2.29 2.80
CA ALA A 87 -6.25 2.84 2.88
C ALA A 87 -7.18 2.25 1.80
N GLY A 88 -6.69 2.11 0.56
CA GLY A 88 -7.42 1.47 -0.53
C GLY A 88 -7.77 0.00 -0.23
N LEU A 89 -6.81 -0.79 0.23
CA LEU A 89 -7.04 -2.20 0.61
C LEU A 89 -7.94 -2.32 1.84
N ALA A 90 -7.76 -1.47 2.84
CA ALA A 90 -8.63 -1.44 4.02
C ALA A 90 -10.07 -1.11 3.64
N ALA A 91 -10.28 -0.20 2.68
CA ALA A 91 -11.60 0.09 2.13
C ALA A 91 -12.18 -1.14 1.42
N LEU A 92 -11.40 -1.83 0.58
CA LEU A 92 -11.82 -3.08 -0.08
C LEU A 92 -12.22 -4.16 0.94
N ASN A 93 -11.41 -4.38 1.97
CA ASN A 93 -11.67 -5.37 3.03
C ASN A 93 -13.02 -5.17 3.74
N ARG A 94 -13.54 -3.94 3.82
CA ARG A 94 -14.85 -3.66 4.43
C ARG A 94 -16.01 -4.22 3.60
N TYR A 95 -15.84 -4.45 2.29
CA TYR A 95 -16.87 -5.04 1.43
C TYR A 95 -16.80 -6.57 1.36
N LEU A 96 -15.68 -7.16 1.76
CA LEU A 96 -15.48 -8.60 1.67
C LEU A 96 -16.07 -9.27 2.91
N ARG A 97 -17.06 -10.16 2.72
CA ARG A 97 -17.66 -10.97 3.79
C ARG A 97 -16.79 -12.17 4.19
N ALA A 98 -15.48 -11.98 4.31
CA ALA A 98 -14.50 -13.00 4.69
C ALA A 98 -13.84 -12.63 6.03
N GLY A 99 -14.60 -12.75 7.13
CA GLY A 99 -14.25 -12.18 8.44
C GLY A 99 -12.81 -12.44 8.88
N ARG A 100 -12.35 -13.71 8.91
CA ARG A 100 -10.99 -14.03 9.37
C ARG A 100 -9.89 -13.46 8.45
N LEU A 101 -10.04 -13.60 7.14
CA LEU A 101 -9.06 -13.12 6.16
C LEU A 101 -8.98 -11.59 6.12
N THR A 102 -10.11 -10.92 6.23
CA THR A 102 -10.18 -9.45 6.25
C THR A 102 -9.63 -8.87 7.55
N VAL A 103 -9.84 -9.52 8.70
CA VAL A 103 -9.20 -9.13 9.97
C VAL A 103 -7.69 -9.31 9.90
N ALA A 104 -7.20 -10.46 9.43
CA ALA A 104 -5.77 -10.70 9.27
C ALA A 104 -5.14 -9.71 8.27
N SER A 105 -5.82 -9.44 7.16
CA SER A 105 -5.39 -8.43 6.18
C SER A 105 -5.28 -7.04 6.81
N ARG A 106 -6.29 -6.61 7.59
CA ARG A 106 -6.25 -5.31 8.27
C ARG A 106 -5.16 -5.23 9.34
N ALA A 107 -4.86 -6.31 10.04
CA ALA A 107 -3.73 -6.36 10.98
C ALA A 107 -2.39 -6.19 10.24
N ALA A 108 -2.21 -6.89 9.10
CA ALA A 108 -1.04 -6.74 8.26
C ALA A 108 -0.91 -5.32 7.68
N LEU A 109 -2.02 -4.67 7.28
CA LEU A 109 -2.03 -3.26 6.88
C LEU A 109 -1.62 -2.32 8.03
N GLY A 110 -2.11 -2.59 9.24
CA GLY A 110 -1.73 -1.83 10.43
C GLY A 110 -0.23 -1.93 10.71
N LEU A 111 0.33 -3.14 10.58
CA LEU A 111 1.77 -3.36 10.69
C LEU A 111 2.55 -2.63 9.58
N ALA A 112 2.08 -2.66 8.34
CA ALA A 112 2.72 -1.95 7.24
C ALA A 112 2.78 -0.43 7.48
N VAL A 113 1.66 0.15 7.94
CA VAL A 113 1.58 1.58 8.28
C VAL A 113 2.48 1.91 9.47
N ALA A 114 2.47 1.10 10.54
CA ALA A 114 3.34 1.33 11.68
C ALA A 114 4.82 1.26 11.27
N ALA A 115 5.20 0.27 10.48
CA ALA A 115 6.56 0.10 10.01
C ALA A 115 7.03 1.25 9.10
N VAL A 116 6.18 1.75 8.19
CA VAL A 116 6.56 2.89 7.34
C VAL A 116 6.69 4.20 8.11
N VAL A 117 5.87 4.40 9.15
CA VAL A 117 6.00 5.56 10.05
C VAL A 117 7.31 5.50 10.83
N VAL A 118 7.65 4.34 11.40
CA VAL A 118 8.95 4.15 12.08
C VAL A 118 10.11 4.36 11.11
N CYS A 119 10.02 3.81 9.90
CA CYS A 119 11.01 4.00 8.84
C CYS A 119 11.23 5.49 8.53
N ALA A 120 10.15 6.27 8.39
CA ALA A 120 10.23 7.71 8.13
C ALA A 120 10.92 8.46 9.29
N VAL A 121 10.54 8.18 10.54
CA VAL A 121 11.17 8.79 11.72
C VAL A 121 12.66 8.47 11.77
N LEU A 122 13.05 7.22 11.51
CA LEU A 122 14.44 6.82 11.52
C LEU A 122 15.26 7.44 10.38
N HIS A 123 14.67 7.66 9.21
CA HIS A 123 15.31 8.41 8.12
C HIS A 123 15.60 9.86 8.51
N GLU A 124 14.70 10.51 9.26
CA GLU A 124 14.92 11.87 9.79
C GLU A 124 16.01 11.88 10.86
N VAL A 125 16.01 10.91 11.78
CA VAL A 125 17.06 10.77 12.80
C VAL A 125 18.42 10.54 12.14
N ALA A 126 18.47 9.76 11.06
CA ALA A 126 19.70 9.46 10.32
C ALA A 126 20.31 10.69 9.62
N LEU A 127 19.57 11.80 9.43
CA LEU A 127 20.14 13.05 8.92
C LEU A 127 21.26 13.60 9.83
N GLY A 128 21.23 13.27 11.13
CA GLY A 128 22.22 13.70 12.11
C GLY A 128 23.50 12.84 12.15
N PHE A 129 23.66 11.85 11.28
CA PHE A 129 24.76 10.87 11.34
C PHE A 129 26.14 11.53 11.36
N THR A 130 27.04 11.05 12.22
CA THR A 130 28.41 11.58 12.40
C THR A 130 29.48 10.67 11.82
N GLU A 131 29.09 9.47 11.39
CA GLU A 131 29.93 8.47 10.77
C GLU A 131 30.40 8.90 9.36
N PRO A 132 31.42 8.24 8.77
CA PRO A 132 31.91 8.61 7.44
C PRO A 132 30.86 8.52 6.34
N ARG A 133 29.93 7.56 6.45
CA ARG A 133 28.87 7.32 5.48
C ARG A 133 27.53 7.06 6.17
N LEU A 134 26.45 7.37 5.47
CA LEU A 134 25.09 7.11 5.94
C LEU A 134 24.85 5.61 6.23
N GLY A 135 25.46 4.72 5.44
CA GLY A 135 25.37 3.27 5.62
C GLY A 135 25.98 2.75 6.92
N ASP A 136 26.86 3.52 7.56
CA ASP A 136 27.45 3.16 8.86
C ASP A 136 26.51 3.51 10.01
N ASN A 137 25.52 4.38 9.75
CA ASN A 137 24.61 4.86 10.77
C ASN A 137 23.59 3.79 11.18
N GLY A 138 23.50 3.53 12.49
CA GLY A 138 22.57 2.54 13.04
C GLY A 138 21.10 2.86 12.75
N ALA A 139 20.68 4.13 12.83
CA ALA A 139 19.30 4.52 12.58
C ALA A 139 18.91 4.30 11.12
N TYR A 140 19.81 4.60 10.18
CA TYR A 140 19.62 4.31 8.76
C TYR A 140 19.48 2.81 8.49
N ASN A 141 20.36 1.98 9.04
CA ASN A 141 20.26 0.52 8.84
C ASN A 141 18.96 -0.06 9.41
N VAL A 142 18.54 0.41 10.59
CA VAL A 142 17.26 -0.01 11.18
C VAL A 142 16.08 0.50 10.35
N SER A 143 16.16 1.70 9.76
CA SER A 143 15.11 2.23 8.88
C SER A 143 14.89 1.33 7.65
N LEU A 144 15.97 0.79 7.07
CA LEU A 144 15.89 -0.16 5.95
C LEU A 144 15.14 -1.44 6.35
N VAL A 145 15.40 -1.97 7.55
CA VAL A 145 14.67 -3.14 8.07
C VAL A 145 13.17 -2.85 8.17
N PHE A 146 12.79 -1.69 8.71
CA PHE A 146 11.39 -1.28 8.79
C PHE A 146 10.78 -1.01 7.40
N SER A 147 11.56 -0.53 6.44
CA SER A 147 11.11 -0.39 5.05
C SER A 147 10.75 -1.74 4.43
N TYR A 148 11.60 -2.76 4.57
CA TYR A 148 11.30 -4.12 4.12
C TYR A 148 10.08 -4.70 4.83
N LEU A 149 10.02 -4.55 6.17
CA LEU A 149 8.86 -5.00 6.96
C LEU A 149 7.55 -4.37 6.47
N ALA A 150 7.56 -3.09 6.14
CA ALA A 150 6.39 -2.40 5.61
C ALA A 150 5.91 -3.03 4.28
N VAL A 151 6.84 -3.29 3.35
CA VAL A 151 6.53 -3.92 2.05
C VAL A 151 6.06 -5.36 2.22
N TRP A 152 6.70 -6.15 3.07
CA TRP A 152 6.30 -7.54 3.33
C TRP A 152 4.91 -7.62 3.95
N ALA A 153 4.64 -6.77 4.96
CA ALA A 153 3.33 -6.70 5.60
C ALA A 153 2.24 -6.24 4.61
N MET A 154 2.55 -5.25 3.77
CA MET A 154 1.65 -4.78 2.72
C MET A 154 1.35 -5.87 1.67
N THR A 155 2.38 -6.62 1.25
CA THR A 155 2.25 -7.73 0.31
C THR A 155 1.45 -8.89 0.92
N LEU A 156 1.66 -9.20 2.20
CA LEU A 156 0.83 -10.15 2.94
C LEU A 156 -0.63 -9.72 2.97
N ALA A 157 -0.90 -8.43 3.22
CA ALA A 157 -2.26 -7.89 3.15
C ALA A 157 -2.88 -8.02 1.75
N VAL A 158 -2.11 -7.81 0.68
CA VAL A 158 -2.53 -8.06 -0.71
C VAL A 158 -2.94 -9.51 -0.91
N ILE A 159 -2.14 -10.47 -0.43
CA ILE A 159 -2.43 -11.92 -0.53
C ILE A 159 -3.74 -12.24 0.20
N LEU A 160 -3.86 -11.82 1.46
CA LEU A 160 -5.04 -12.08 2.28
C LEU A 160 -6.31 -11.43 1.70
N THR A 161 -6.19 -10.21 1.16
CA THR A 161 -7.30 -9.52 0.48
C THR A 161 -7.67 -10.25 -0.81
N GLY A 162 -6.71 -10.74 -1.58
CA GLY A 162 -6.95 -11.53 -2.79
C GLY A 162 -7.65 -12.87 -2.51
N LEU A 163 -7.28 -13.54 -1.42
CA LEU A 163 -7.96 -14.75 -0.95
C LEU A 163 -9.38 -14.45 -0.46
N ALA A 164 -9.58 -13.34 0.26
CA ALA A 164 -10.89 -12.87 0.70
C ALA A 164 -11.80 -12.50 -0.49
N ALA A 165 -11.23 -11.84 -1.50
CA ALA A 165 -11.90 -11.54 -2.76
C ALA A 165 -12.32 -12.85 -3.47
N ARG A 166 -11.40 -13.81 -3.59
CA ARG A 166 -11.70 -15.14 -4.15
C ARG A 166 -12.84 -15.84 -3.41
N SER A 167 -12.79 -15.90 -2.08
CA SER A 167 -13.76 -16.67 -1.28
C SER A 167 -15.16 -16.06 -1.27
N THR A 168 -15.26 -14.73 -1.40
CA THR A 168 -16.54 -14.00 -1.44
C THR A 168 -17.11 -13.87 -2.86
N GLY A 169 -16.41 -14.37 -3.88
CA GLY A 169 -16.77 -14.20 -5.29
C GLY A 169 -16.57 -12.77 -5.82
N VAL A 170 -16.02 -11.87 -5.01
CA VAL A 170 -15.62 -10.52 -5.42
C VAL A 170 -14.31 -10.61 -6.19
N LEU A 171 -14.29 -10.34 -7.49
CA LEU A 171 -13.07 -10.45 -8.31
C LEU A 171 -12.41 -11.83 -8.27
N ARG A 172 -13.19 -12.92 -8.32
CA ARG A 172 -12.72 -14.29 -8.06
C ARG A 172 -11.42 -14.69 -8.78
N ARG A 173 -11.32 -14.39 -10.08
CA ARG A 173 -10.11 -14.70 -10.88
C ARG A 173 -8.96 -13.74 -10.57
N THR A 174 -9.22 -12.43 -10.60
CA THR A 174 -8.21 -11.41 -10.31
C THR A 174 -7.63 -11.55 -8.91
N GLY A 175 -8.47 -11.73 -7.89
CA GLY A 175 -8.03 -11.91 -6.50
C GLY A 175 -7.15 -13.15 -6.31
N LEU A 176 -7.46 -14.25 -7.01
CA LEU A 176 -6.59 -15.43 -7.01
C LEU A 176 -5.24 -15.16 -7.67
N VAL A 177 -5.25 -14.62 -8.90
CA VAL A 177 -4.03 -14.35 -9.67
C VAL A 177 -3.12 -13.40 -8.88
N VAL A 178 -3.69 -12.31 -8.36
CA VAL A 178 -2.96 -11.36 -7.52
C VAL A 178 -2.40 -12.02 -6.27
N ALA A 179 -3.18 -12.85 -5.57
CA ALA A 179 -2.69 -13.55 -4.36
C ALA A 179 -1.53 -14.50 -4.67
N VAL A 180 -1.60 -15.25 -5.77
CA VAL A 180 -0.52 -16.16 -6.18
C VAL A 180 0.73 -15.39 -6.58
N CYS A 181 0.60 -14.38 -7.45
CA CYS A 181 1.73 -13.57 -7.87
C CYS A 181 2.39 -12.84 -6.69
N ALA A 182 1.58 -12.27 -5.79
CA ALA A 182 2.07 -11.60 -4.59
C ALA A 182 2.76 -12.58 -3.61
N ALA A 183 2.26 -13.82 -3.48
CA ALA A 183 2.92 -14.83 -2.66
C ALA A 183 4.28 -15.23 -3.23
N VAL A 184 4.38 -15.45 -4.54
CA VAL A 184 5.65 -15.76 -5.20
C VAL A 184 6.65 -14.62 -5.04
N LEU A 185 6.23 -13.37 -5.30
CA LEU A 185 7.14 -12.22 -5.12
C LEU A 185 7.49 -11.98 -3.65
N LEU A 186 6.59 -12.23 -2.70
CA LEU A 186 6.91 -12.13 -1.28
C LEU A 186 8.00 -13.13 -0.88
N VAL A 187 7.89 -14.39 -1.32
CA VAL A 187 8.93 -15.40 -1.05
C VAL A 187 10.25 -14.98 -1.70
N LEU A 188 10.21 -14.50 -2.94
CA LEU A 188 11.41 -14.02 -3.62
C LEU A 188 12.05 -12.84 -2.88
N ASP A 189 11.25 -11.89 -2.39
CA ASP A 189 11.76 -10.71 -1.67
C ASP A 189 12.34 -11.10 -0.30
N LEU A 190 11.70 -12.04 0.41
CA LEU A 190 12.23 -12.53 1.69
C LEU A 190 13.62 -13.17 1.54
N VAL A 191 13.86 -13.84 0.41
CA VAL A 191 15.15 -14.50 0.12
C VAL A 191 16.19 -13.52 -0.41
N THR A 192 15.79 -12.61 -1.30
CA THR A 192 16.74 -11.79 -2.07
C THR A 192 16.90 -10.36 -1.54
N ARG A 193 15.88 -9.82 -0.86
CA ARG A 193 15.74 -8.40 -0.48
C ARG A 193 16.03 -7.44 -1.63
N ALA A 194 15.78 -7.91 -2.86
CA ALA A 194 16.14 -7.21 -4.08
C ALA A 194 14.92 -6.68 -4.82
N LEU A 195 13.69 -6.96 -4.35
CA LEU A 195 12.50 -6.50 -5.04
C LEU A 195 12.18 -5.04 -4.66
N PRO A 196 12.08 -4.15 -5.65
CA PRO A 196 11.68 -2.80 -5.42
C PRO A 196 10.28 -2.69 -4.77
N PRO A 197 10.09 -1.79 -3.78
CA PRO A 197 8.81 -1.59 -3.10
C PRO A 197 7.62 -1.26 -4.02
N TRP A 198 7.88 -0.64 -5.18
CA TRP A 198 6.84 -0.24 -6.13
C TRP A 198 6.14 -1.40 -6.83
N PHE A 199 6.65 -2.64 -6.75
CA PHE A 199 5.95 -3.81 -7.30
C PHE A 199 4.56 -4.02 -6.68
N VAL A 200 4.37 -3.63 -5.41
CA VAL A 200 3.06 -3.68 -4.75
C VAL A 200 2.01 -2.85 -5.51
N ALA A 201 2.41 -1.78 -6.17
CA ALA A 201 1.51 -0.91 -6.92
C ALA A 201 0.75 -1.63 -8.03
N PHE A 202 1.35 -2.63 -8.69
CA PHE A 202 0.66 -3.39 -9.74
C PHE A 202 -0.50 -4.22 -9.19
N TYR A 203 -0.34 -4.78 -7.98
CA TYR A 203 -1.39 -5.53 -7.32
C TYR A 203 -2.55 -4.63 -6.92
N LEU A 204 -2.23 -3.45 -6.38
CA LEU A 204 -3.22 -2.44 -6.04
C LEU A 204 -3.97 -1.98 -7.29
N LEU A 205 -3.25 -1.68 -8.38
CA LEU A 205 -3.83 -1.31 -9.66
C LEU A 205 -4.77 -2.40 -10.19
N ALA A 206 -4.36 -3.66 -10.14
CA ALA A 206 -5.16 -4.79 -10.61
C ALA A 206 -6.48 -4.92 -9.82
N PHE A 207 -6.44 -4.73 -8.49
CA PHE A 207 -7.66 -4.65 -7.69
C PHE A 207 -8.51 -3.42 -8.06
N GLY A 208 -7.89 -2.25 -8.20
CA GLY A 208 -8.56 -1.00 -8.55
C GLY A 208 -9.32 -1.10 -9.88
N ILE A 209 -8.65 -1.54 -10.94
CA ILE A 209 -9.25 -1.78 -12.26
C ILE A 209 -10.35 -2.83 -12.16
N GLY A 210 -10.12 -3.93 -11.42
CA GLY A 210 -11.13 -4.97 -11.21
C GLY A 210 -12.42 -4.41 -10.59
N LEU A 211 -12.30 -3.57 -9.57
CA LEU A 211 -13.44 -2.93 -8.91
C LEU A 211 -14.14 -1.92 -9.81
N LEU A 212 -13.40 -1.10 -10.56
CA LEU A 212 -13.96 -0.09 -11.45
C LEU A 212 -14.68 -0.68 -12.67
N ARG A 213 -14.25 -1.86 -13.13
CA ARG A 213 -14.89 -2.59 -14.24
C ARG A 213 -16.14 -3.36 -13.83
N ARG A 214 -16.44 -3.47 -12.53
CA ARG A 214 -17.68 -4.11 -12.12
C ARG A 214 -18.86 -3.21 -12.47
N PRO A 215 -19.87 -3.69 -13.22
CA PRO A 215 -21.14 -3.01 -13.26
C PRO A 215 -21.63 -2.87 -11.82
N VAL A 216 -22.04 -1.67 -11.43
CA VAL A 216 -22.80 -1.46 -10.19
C VAL A 216 -23.91 -2.49 -10.21
N LEU A 217 -23.98 -3.37 -9.20
CA LEU A 217 -24.94 -4.47 -9.14
C LEU A 217 -26.37 -3.93 -9.32
N SER A 218 -26.82 -3.91 -10.57
CA SER A 218 -28.20 -3.75 -10.99
C SER A 218 -28.71 -5.16 -11.25
N GLY A 219 -29.41 -5.73 -10.26
CA GLY A 219 -30.25 -6.91 -10.45
C GLY A 219 -29.58 -8.26 -10.19
N ALA A 220 -29.81 -8.79 -8.99
CA ALA A 220 -30.29 -10.15 -8.76
C ALA A 220 -31.16 -10.11 -7.50
#